data_AF-A0A1Y3ND41-F1
#
_entry.id   AF-A0A1Y3ND41-F1
#
_cell.length_a   1.000
_cell.length_b   1.000
_cell.length_c   1.000
_cell.angle_alpha   90.00
_cell.angle_beta   90.00
_cell.angle_gamma   90.00
#
_symmetry.space_group_name_H-M   'P 1'
#
loop_
_entity.id
_entity.type
_entity.pdbx_description
1 polymer ?
#
loop_
_entity_poly.entity_id
_entity_poly.type
_entity_poly.pdbx_seq_one_letter_code
_entity_poly.pdbx_strand_id
1 'polypeptide(L)'
;MLLTINNEKELTDNLKKVSKDDLIINLNKGSVDILNKIEIKNDYKSLSIIGLSKELSILKINNETSSLIFNSSIPQIKIENISIEGYLNFKKYSNIQFSNVILNGNLDIENGKKGNGVIKFDHFEFHSLLKFNSTKHNCIELYGKVIINESNFYGSPQCKDSIINYNGNEYDSFEVTKSYFDGVYSNNCLSFIKSNFTHIESSIFERGSSIENENGG
;
A
#
# COMPACT_ATOMS: atom_id res chain seq x y z
N MET A 1 -21.51 -8.29 3.78
CA MET A 1 -21.35 -8.68 5.20
C MET A 1 -20.51 -7.63 5.91
N LEU A 2 -21.05 -7.02 6.97
CA LEU A 2 -20.31 -6.11 7.84
C LEU A 2 -19.81 -6.87 9.07
N LEU A 3 -18.53 -6.73 9.38
CA LEU A 3 -17.88 -7.31 10.54
C LEU A 3 -17.20 -6.21 11.31
N THR A 4 -17.49 -6.08 12.60
CA THR A 4 -16.67 -5.24 13.48
C THR A 4 -15.66 -6.13 14.18
N ILE A 5 -14.38 -5.77 14.11
CA ILE A 5 -13.30 -6.55 14.75
C ILE A 5 -12.68 -5.77 15.90
N ASN A 6 -12.40 -6.46 17.00
CA ASN A 6 -11.70 -5.92 18.17
C ASN A 6 -10.38 -6.66 18.44
N ASN A 7 -10.15 -7.80 17.79
CA ASN A 7 -8.97 -8.63 17.96
C ASN A 7 -8.72 -9.51 16.71
N GLU A 8 -7.52 -10.07 16.62
CA GLU A 8 -7.10 -10.98 15.55
C GLU A 8 -7.99 -12.23 15.40
N LYS A 9 -8.47 -12.79 16.52
CA LYS A 9 -9.30 -14.00 16.50
C LYS A 9 -10.62 -13.73 15.77
N GLU A 10 -11.28 -12.62 16.08
CA GLU A 10 -12.51 -12.20 15.39
C GLU A 10 -12.27 -12.01 13.89
N LEU A 11 -11.16 -11.40 13.49
CA LEU A 11 -10.81 -11.27 12.08
C LEU A 11 -10.64 -12.65 11.42
N THR A 12 -9.79 -13.51 11.98
CA THR A 12 -9.46 -14.81 11.39
C THR A 12 -10.66 -15.78 11.36
N ASP A 13 -11.47 -15.82 12.41
CA ASP A 13 -12.65 -16.70 12.45
C ASP A 13 -13.72 -16.28 11.45
N ASN A 14 -13.85 -14.98 11.18
CA ASN A 14 -14.78 -14.52 10.15
C ASN A 14 -14.23 -14.69 8.73
N LEU A 15 -12.93 -14.54 8.50
CA LEU A 15 -12.31 -14.82 7.19
C LEU A 15 -12.46 -16.29 6.76
N LYS A 16 -12.60 -17.23 7.70
CA LYS A 16 -12.87 -18.65 7.40
C LYS A 16 -14.27 -18.90 6.83
N LYS A 17 -15.21 -17.96 6.98
CA LYS A 17 -16.58 -18.10 6.48
C LYS A 17 -16.57 -17.89 4.97
N VAL A 18 -16.83 -18.95 4.21
CA VAL A 18 -16.90 -18.88 2.75
C VAL A 18 -18.13 -18.05 2.35
N SER A 19 -17.88 -16.91 1.70
CA SER A 19 -18.89 -16.07 1.06
C SER A 19 -18.31 -15.47 -0.22
N LYS A 20 -19.18 -15.22 -1.20
CA LYS A 20 -18.84 -14.49 -2.43
C LYS A 20 -19.34 -13.03 -2.40
N ASP A 21 -20.00 -12.63 -1.32
CA ASP A 21 -20.56 -11.30 -1.19
C ASP A 21 -19.49 -10.27 -0.83
N ASP A 22 -19.88 -9.00 -0.76
CA ASP A 22 -19.03 -7.93 -0.26
C ASP A 22 -18.66 -8.16 1.21
N LEU A 23 -17.40 -7.96 1.58
CA LEU A 23 -16.91 -8.00 2.95
C LEU A 23 -16.49 -6.60 3.40
N ILE A 24 -17.02 -6.14 4.51
CA ILE A 24 -16.60 -4.89 5.17
C ILE A 24 -16.10 -5.25 6.56
N ILE A 25 -14.81 -5.02 6.80
CA ILE A 25 -14.15 -5.13 8.10
C ILE A 25 -14.08 -3.73 8.68
N ASN A 26 -14.81 -3.50 9.77
CA ASN A 26 -14.86 -2.24 10.49
C ASN A 26 -13.98 -2.32 11.74
N LEU A 27 -13.11 -1.34 11.90
CA LEU A 27 -12.30 -1.15 13.11
C LEU A 27 -12.88 0.04 13.87
N ASN A 28 -13.28 -0.21 15.11
CA ASN A 28 -13.70 0.85 16.01
C ASN A 28 -12.49 1.67 16.49
N LYS A 29 -12.75 2.64 17.37
CA LYS A 29 -11.70 3.37 18.08
C LYS A 29 -10.83 2.39 18.89
N GLY A 30 -9.51 2.50 18.73
CA GLY A 30 -8.51 1.69 19.40
C GLY A 30 -7.52 1.05 18.43
N SER A 31 -6.76 0.09 18.93
CA SER A 31 -5.84 -0.71 18.14
C SER A 31 -6.26 -2.18 18.10
N VAL A 32 -6.11 -2.81 16.94
CA VAL A 32 -6.22 -4.26 16.77
C VAL A 32 -4.85 -4.81 16.43
N ASP A 33 -4.30 -5.63 17.33
CA ASP A 33 -3.03 -6.31 17.09
C ASP A 33 -3.24 -7.59 16.28
N ILE A 34 -2.42 -7.76 15.25
CA ILE A 34 -2.29 -8.92 14.39
C ILE A 34 -0.90 -9.51 14.62
N LEU A 35 -0.85 -10.65 15.30
CA LEU A 35 0.37 -11.31 15.75
C LEU A 35 0.81 -12.44 14.84
N ASN A 36 -0.08 -12.95 14.00
CA ASN A 36 0.22 -13.96 13.00
C ASN A 36 -0.01 -13.45 11.59
N LYS A 37 0.62 -14.15 10.64
CA LYS A 37 0.33 -13.99 9.22
C LYS A 37 -1.14 -14.34 8.95
N ILE A 38 -1.87 -13.41 8.33
CA ILE A 38 -3.25 -13.60 7.89
C ILE A 38 -3.27 -13.56 6.37
N GLU A 39 -3.90 -14.57 5.77
CA GLU A 39 -4.04 -14.67 4.33
C GLU A 39 -5.53 -14.68 3.94
N ILE A 40 -5.94 -13.70 3.15
CA ILE A 40 -7.29 -13.55 2.64
C ILE A 40 -7.38 -14.30 1.30
N LYS A 41 -7.97 -15.51 1.35
CA LYS A 41 -8.08 -16.43 0.20
C LYS A 41 -9.47 -16.48 -0.43
N ASN A 42 -10.47 -15.86 0.17
CA ASN A 42 -11.84 -15.95 -0.31
C ASN A 42 -12.07 -14.97 -1.47
N ASP A 43 -12.78 -15.42 -2.50
CA ASP A 43 -13.12 -14.62 -3.67
C ASP A 43 -14.35 -13.74 -3.40
N TYR A 44 -14.22 -12.82 -2.44
CA TYR A 44 -15.22 -11.79 -2.20
C TYR A 44 -15.43 -10.93 -3.45
N LYS A 45 -16.67 -10.49 -3.66
CA LYS A 45 -16.97 -9.51 -4.71
C LYS A 45 -16.24 -8.18 -4.48
N SER A 46 -16.15 -7.76 -3.22
CA SER A 46 -15.29 -6.66 -2.79
C SER A 46 -14.89 -6.84 -1.34
N LEU A 47 -13.77 -6.24 -0.93
CA LEU A 47 -13.31 -6.22 0.45
C LEU A 47 -12.99 -4.78 0.85
N SER A 48 -13.52 -4.34 1.98
CA SER A 48 -13.21 -3.03 2.57
C SER A 48 -12.69 -3.21 3.99
N ILE A 49 -11.61 -2.49 4.36
CA ILE A 49 -11.15 -2.34 5.74
C ILE A 49 -11.32 -0.86 6.09
N ILE A 50 -12.23 -0.57 7.01
CA ILE A 50 -12.66 0.80 7.31
C ILE A 50 -12.46 1.06 8.79
N GLY A 51 -11.75 2.13 9.13
CA GLY A 51 -11.66 2.65 10.49
C GLY A 51 -12.59 3.83 10.71
N LEU A 52 -12.64 4.30 11.95
CA LEU A 52 -13.35 5.53 12.32
C LEU A 52 -12.61 6.78 11.80
N SER A 53 -11.29 6.82 11.99
CA SER A 53 -10.36 7.80 11.42
C SER A 53 -8.94 7.23 11.50
N LYS A 54 -8.02 7.77 10.69
CA LYS A 54 -6.62 7.32 10.73
C LYS A 54 -5.95 7.57 12.10
N GLU A 55 -6.41 8.54 12.88
CA GLU A 55 -5.90 8.84 14.22
C GLU A 55 -6.50 7.94 15.31
N LEU A 56 -7.69 7.37 15.08
CA LEU A 56 -8.46 6.66 16.10
C LEU A 56 -8.52 5.15 15.89
N SER A 57 -8.34 4.67 14.67
CA SER A 57 -8.40 3.25 14.32
C SER A 57 -7.03 2.81 13.81
N ILE A 58 -6.41 1.88 14.54
CA ILE A 58 -5.05 1.42 14.26
C ILE A 58 -5.05 -0.10 14.08
N LEU A 59 -4.50 -0.58 12.96
CA LEU A 59 -4.21 -1.99 12.74
C LEU A 59 -2.70 -2.21 12.91
N LYS A 60 -2.31 -3.01 13.90
CA LYS A 60 -0.92 -3.22 14.28
C LYS A 60 -0.46 -4.63 13.93
N ILE A 61 0.44 -4.77 12.96
CA ILE A 61 0.98 -6.03 12.46
C ILE A 61 2.40 -6.18 13.01
N ASN A 62 2.50 -6.45 14.32
CA ASN A 62 3.70 -6.21 15.13
C ASN A 62 4.81 -7.26 14.99
N ASN A 63 4.49 -8.50 14.61
CA ASN A 63 5.46 -9.61 14.60
C ASN A 63 6.31 -9.62 13.31
N GLU A 64 7.59 -10.04 13.38
CA GLU A 64 8.54 -10.07 12.25
C GLU A 64 8.05 -10.89 11.06
N THR A 65 7.24 -11.91 11.34
CA THR A 65 6.68 -12.79 10.32
C THR A 65 5.23 -12.46 9.96
N SER A 66 4.62 -11.48 10.64
CA SER A 66 3.23 -11.11 10.40
C SER A 66 3.06 -10.23 9.19
N SER A 67 1.99 -10.51 8.47
CA SER A 67 1.60 -9.81 7.25
C SER A 67 0.10 -10.01 7.03
N LEU A 68 -0.54 -9.01 6.46
CA LEU A 68 -1.88 -9.15 5.90
C LEU A 68 -1.73 -9.36 4.39
N ILE A 69 -1.98 -10.58 3.94
CA ILE A 69 -1.77 -11.00 2.55
C ILE A 69 -3.10 -11.15 1.84
N PHE A 70 -3.28 -10.41 0.76
CA PHE A 70 -4.42 -10.51 -0.15
C PHE A 70 -4.03 -11.43 -1.30
N ASN A 71 -4.40 -12.72 -1.21
CA ASN A 71 -4.02 -13.76 -2.16
C ASN A 71 -5.21 -14.31 -2.99
N SER A 72 -6.31 -13.57 -3.03
CA SER A 72 -7.51 -13.89 -3.79
C SER A 72 -7.70 -12.87 -4.91
N SER A 73 -8.41 -13.24 -5.97
CA SER A 73 -8.69 -12.34 -7.10
C SER A 73 -9.86 -11.41 -6.78
N ILE A 74 -9.82 -10.74 -5.62
CA ILE A 74 -10.86 -9.81 -5.19
C ILE A 74 -10.86 -8.63 -6.18
N PRO A 75 -11.96 -8.37 -6.91
CA PRO A 75 -12.00 -7.33 -7.93
C PRO A 75 -11.74 -5.93 -7.36
N GLN A 76 -12.14 -5.68 -6.12
CA GLN A 76 -12.01 -4.38 -5.48
C GLN A 76 -11.64 -4.52 -4.00
N ILE A 77 -10.52 -3.92 -3.62
CA ILE A 77 -10.06 -3.79 -2.25
C ILE A 77 -10.03 -2.30 -1.89
N LYS A 78 -10.67 -1.94 -0.78
CA LYS A 78 -10.64 -0.59 -0.21
C LYS A 78 -10.07 -0.61 1.20
N ILE A 79 -9.23 0.37 1.51
CA ILE A 79 -8.71 0.59 2.86
C ILE A 79 -8.92 2.07 3.16
N GLU A 80 -9.70 2.39 4.20
CA GLU A 80 -10.19 3.74 4.43
C GLU A 80 -10.13 4.14 5.92
N ASN A 81 -9.76 5.39 6.19
CA ASN A 81 -9.84 6.01 7.52
C ASN A 81 -9.12 5.21 8.63
N ILE A 82 -7.90 4.77 8.39
CA ILE A 82 -7.17 3.87 9.29
C ILE A 82 -5.66 4.13 9.25
N SER A 83 -4.99 3.96 10.40
CA SER A 83 -3.53 3.82 10.44
C SER A 83 -3.14 2.35 10.50
N ILE A 84 -2.12 1.98 9.75
CA ILE A 84 -1.59 0.62 9.68
C ILE A 84 -0.11 0.66 10.04
N GLU A 85 0.27 -0.08 11.08
CA GLU A 85 1.66 -0.32 11.45
C GLU A 85 2.03 -1.74 10.99
N GLY A 86 2.86 -1.87 9.95
CA GLY A 86 3.40 -3.17 9.51
C GLY A 86 3.17 -3.49 8.03
N TYR A 87 2.98 -4.77 7.69
CA TYR A 87 3.16 -5.27 6.33
C TYR A 87 1.86 -5.67 5.61
N LEU A 88 1.56 -4.97 4.50
CA LEU A 88 0.53 -5.33 3.54
C LEU A 88 1.15 -5.95 2.28
N ASN A 89 0.65 -7.12 1.86
CA ASN A 89 1.07 -7.77 0.61
C ASN A 89 -0.16 -8.10 -0.25
N PHE A 90 -0.22 -7.52 -1.45
CA PHE A 90 -1.22 -7.78 -2.47
C PHE A 90 -0.63 -8.65 -3.56
N LYS A 91 -1.01 -9.94 -3.60
CA LYS A 91 -0.50 -10.90 -4.60
C LYS A 91 -1.31 -10.94 -5.88
N LYS A 92 -2.59 -10.60 -5.75
CA LYS A 92 -3.56 -10.55 -6.84
C LYS A 92 -4.50 -9.39 -6.54
N TYR A 93 -4.70 -8.54 -7.52
CA TYR A 93 -5.63 -7.43 -7.42
C TYR A 93 -6.12 -7.03 -8.80
N SER A 94 -7.30 -6.45 -8.84
CA SER A 94 -7.79 -5.70 -10.00
C SER A 94 -7.93 -4.22 -9.66
N ASN A 95 -8.37 -3.88 -8.45
CA ASN A 95 -8.45 -2.51 -8.00
C ASN A 95 -8.11 -2.41 -6.50
N ILE A 96 -7.15 -1.56 -6.15
CA ILE A 96 -6.80 -1.23 -4.77
C ILE A 96 -7.01 0.27 -4.58
N GLN A 97 -7.74 0.66 -3.55
CA GLN A 97 -7.94 2.05 -3.17
C GLN A 97 -7.59 2.25 -1.70
N PHE A 98 -6.68 3.19 -1.45
CA PHE A 98 -6.40 3.74 -0.14
C PHE A 98 -7.01 5.14 -0.05
N SER A 99 -7.80 5.43 0.99
CA SER A 99 -8.40 6.75 1.20
C SER A 99 -8.29 7.19 2.66
N ASN A 100 -7.57 8.28 2.91
CA ASN A 100 -7.29 8.79 4.25
C ASN A 100 -6.64 7.73 5.15
N VAL A 101 -5.48 7.23 4.74
CA VAL A 101 -4.76 6.12 5.39
C VAL A 101 -3.33 6.53 5.69
N ILE A 102 -2.81 6.14 6.86
CA ILE A 102 -1.37 6.17 7.17
C ILE A 102 -0.86 4.75 7.15
N LEU A 103 0.20 4.47 6.39
CA LEU A 103 0.92 3.21 6.42
C LEU A 103 2.34 3.45 6.91
N ASN A 104 2.59 2.99 8.12
CA ASN A 104 3.91 2.92 8.74
C ASN A 104 4.44 1.48 8.59
N GLY A 105 5.12 1.18 7.49
CA GLY A 105 5.56 -0.19 7.22
C GLY A 105 5.84 -0.51 5.76
N ASN A 106 5.49 -1.73 5.36
CA ASN A 106 5.80 -2.26 4.04
C ASN A 106 4.53 -2.40 3.20
N LEU A 107 4.65 -2.01 1.93
CA LEU A 107 3.61 -2.22 0.92
C LEU A 107 4.21 -3.00 -0.25
N ASP A 108 3.81 -4.26 -0.40
CA ASP A 108 4.13 -5.03 -1.60
C ASP A 108 2.88 -5.25 -2.44
N ILE A 109 2.97 -4.89 -3.71
CA ILE A 109 1.91 -5.05 -4.68
C ILE A 109 2.48 -5.89 -5.83
N GLU A 110 2.40 -7.20 -5.68
CA GLU A 110 2.81 -8.16 -6.71
C GLU A 110 1.70 -8.18 -7.77
N ASN A 111 1.99 -7.65 -8.96
CA ASN A 111 1.21 -7.96 -10.15
C ASN A 111 2.09 -8.79 -11.07
N GLY A 112 1.55 -9.85 -11.65
CA GLY A 112 2.28 -10.72 -12.56
C GLY A 112 2.58 -10.03 -13.89
N LYS A 113 3.43 -8.99 -13.90
CA LYS A 113 4.04 -8.26 -15.04
C LYS A 113 3.11 -7.86 -16.21
N LYS A 114 1.79 -8.03 -16.08
CA LYS A 114 0.77 -7.71 -17.09
C LYS A 114 -0.25 -6.80 -16.42
N GLY A 115 0.02 -5.50 -16.50
CA GLY A 115 -0.80 -4.45 -15.92
C GLY A 115 -2.18 -4.42 -16.55
N ASN A 116 -3.20 -4.67 -15.72
CA ASN A 116 -4.62 -4.35 -15.98
C ASN A 116 -5.30 -3.87 -14.68
N GLY A 117 -4.53 -3.71 -13.60
CA GLY A 117 -5.05 -3.30 -12.31
C GLY A 117 -5.02 -1.79 -12.15
N VAL A 118 -5.87 -1.25 -11.27
CA VAL A 118 -5.86 0.16 -10.88
C VAL A 118 -5.45 0.27 -9.41
N ILE A 119 -4.53 1.17 -9.12
CA ILE A 119 -4.10 1.50 -7.75
C ILE A 119 -4.38 2.98 -7.52
N LYS A 120 -5.10 3.29 -6.45
CA LYS A 120 -5.43 4.66 -6.06
C LYS A 120 -4.96 4.95 -4.65
N PHE A 121 -4.27 6.07 -4.51
CA PHE A 121 -3.88 6.66 -3.24
C PHE A 121 -4.52 8.04 -3.14
N ASP A 122 -5.37 8.25 -2.15
CA ASP A 122 -6.00 9.55 -1.88
C ASP A 122 -5.86 9.89 -0.41
N HIS A 123 -5.27 11.04 -0.08
CA HIS A 123 -4.93 11.39 1.30
C HIS A 123 -4.14 10.27 2.02
N PHE A 124 -3.24 9.63 1.27
CA PHE A 124 -2.41 8.53 1.76
C PHE A 124 -1.10 9.06 2.32
N GLU A 125 -0.63 8.52 3.43
CA GLU A 125 0.66 8.85 4.01
C GLU A 125 1.49 7.59 4.20
N PHE A 126 2.65 7.51 3.55
CA PHE A 126 3.52 6.35 3.58
C PHE A 126 4.84 6.65 4.28
N HIS A 127 5.14 5.89 5.32
CA HIS A 127 6.45 5.85 5.98
C HIS A 127 7.00 4.44 5.87
N SER A 128 8.10 4.28 5.14
CA SER A 128 8.77 2.99 5.06
C SER A 128 9.39 2.63 6.41
N LEU A 129 8.86 1.59 7.04
CA LEU A 129 9.45 0.96 8.23
C LEU A 129 9.85 -0.48 7.89
N LEU A 130 10.96 -0.62 7.19
CA LEU A 130 11.60 -1.91 6.98
C LEU A 130 12.27 -2.35 8.30
N LYS A 131 11.96 -3.58 8.73
CA LYS A 131 12.60 -4.19 9.91
C LYS A 131 14.10 -4.36 9.65
N PHE A 132 14.90 -4.28 10.72
CA PHE A 132 16.36 -4.43 10.68
C PHE A 132 16.77 -5.66 9.85
N ASN A 133 17.75 -5.49 8.96
CA ASN A 133 18.29 -6.48 8.00
C ASN A 133 17.42 -6.85 6.78
N SER A 134 16.25 -6.24 6.60
CA SER A 134 15.55 -6.27 5.31
C SER A 134 15.91 -5.04 4.49
N THR A 135 16.42 -5.25 3.27
CA THR A 135 16.60 -4.17 2.30
C THR A 135 15.75 -4.47 1.09
N LYS A 136 15.05 -3.45 0.58
CA LYS A 136 14.39 -3.50 -0.72
C LYS A 136 15.16 -2.63 -1.70
N HIS A 137 15.04 -2.95 -2.99
CA HIS A 137 15.60 -2.04 -3.99
C HIS A 137 14.79 -0.74 -4.02
N ASN A 138 13.47 -0.82 -4.16
CA ASN A 138 12.55 0.32 -4.03
C ASN A 138 11.61 0.14 -2.83
N CYS A 139 11.12 1.23 -2.22
CA CYS A 139 10.20 1.09 -1.08
C CYS A 139 8.85 0.52 -1.51
N ILE A 140 8.34 0.96 -2.67
CA ILE A 140 7.09 0.52 -3.27
C ILE A 140 7.33 0.23 -4.75
N GLU A 141 6.88 -0.95 -5.20
CA GLU A 141 6.84 -1.35 -6.60
C GLU A 141 5.39 -1.26 -7.11
N LEU A 142 5.14 -0.46 -8.15
CA LEU A 142 3.82 -0.24 -8.71
C LEU A 142 3.74 -0.63 -10.19
N TYR A 143 2.59 -1.19 -10.56
CA TYR A 143 2.26 -1.67 -11.90
C TYR A 143 0.79 -1.34 -12.20
N GLY A 144 0.38 -1.36 -13.47
CA GLY A 144 -1.00 -1.02 -13.84
C GLY A 144 -1.25 0.48 -13.82
N LYS A 145 -2.50 0.92 -13.92
CA LYS A 145 -2.84 2.34 -13.79
C LYS A 145 -2.69 2.80 -12.34
N VAL A 146 -1.89 3.84 -12.10
CA VAL A 146 -1.69 4.42 -10.77
C VAL A 146 -2.21 5.85 -10.75
N ILE A 147 -2.99 6.18 -9.72
CA ILE A 147 -3.47 7.53 -9.44
C ILE A 147 -3.13 7.88 -7.99
N ILE A 148 -2.42 8.98 -7.79
CA ILE A 148 -2.02 9.51 -6.48
C ILE A 148 -2.55 10.93 -6.35
N ASN A 149 -3.30 11.21 -5.30
CA ASN A 149 -3.84 12.54 -5.04
C ASN A 149 -3.65 12.92 -3.56
N GLU A 150 -3.20 14.16 -3.32
CA GLU A 150 -3.12 14.78 -1.99
C GLU A 150 -2.45 13.85 -0.94
N SER A 151 -1.42 13.13 -1.38
CA SER A 151 -0.75 12.06 -0.63
C SER A 151 0.73 12.37 -0.37
N ASN A 152 1.28 11.84 0.72
CA ASN A 152 2.64 12.06 1.20
C ASN A 152 3.43 10.75 1.23
N PHE A 153 4.65 10.76 0.70
CA PHE A 153 5.52 9.59 0.69
C PHE A 153 6.92 9.94 1.20
N TYR A 154 7.37 9.18 2.19
CA TYR A 154 8.67 9.37 2.82
C TYR A 154 9.57 8.17 2.52
N GLY A 155 10.77 8.48 2.03
CA GLY A 155 11.84 7.52 1.80
C GLY A 155 12.41 6.96 3.09
N SER A 156 13.41 6.12 2.94
CA SER A 156 14.00 5.35 4.02
C SER A 156 15.33 4.78 3.55
N PRO A 157 16.43 4.95 4.31
CA PRO A 157 17.74 4.35 3.99
C PRO A 157 17.73 2.82 3.78
N GLN A 158 16.68 2.13 4.22
CA GLN A 158 16.46 0.70 4.02
C GLN A 158 15.98 0.33 2.60
N CYS A 159 15.58 1.32 1.79
CA CYS A 159 15.33 1.19 0.35
C CYS A 159 16.57 1.72 -0.39
N LYS A 160 17.03 1.03 -1.43
CA LYS A 160 18.30 1.36 -2.11
C LYS A 160 18.20 2.46 -3.15
N ASP A 161 17.10 2.49 -3.90
CA ASP A 161 16.92 3.38 -5.04
C ASP A 161 15.75 4.33 -4.80
N SER A 162 14.52 3.98 -5.20
CA SER A 162 13.41 4.92 -5.17
C SER A 162 12.37 4.67 -4.06
N ILE A 163 11.63 5.72 -3.67
CA ILE A 163 10.43 5.57 -2.83
C ILE A 163 9.37 4.77 -3.61
N ILE A 164 9.07 5.21 -4.83
CA ILE A 164 8.17 4.51 -5.75
C ILE A 164 8.90 4.21 -7.05
N ASN A 165 8.99 2.93 -7.39
CA ASN A 165 9.32 2.50 -8.74
C ASN A 165 8.04 2.09 -9.46
N TYR A 166 7.76 2.75 -10.58
CA TYR A 166 6.59 2.49 -11.40
C TYR A 166 6.98 1.86 -12.73
N ASN A 167 6.36 0.73 -13.05
CA ASN A 167 6.51 0.06 -14.34
C ASN A 167 5.18 -0.05 -15.07
N GLY A 168 5.00 0.77 -16.11
CA GLY A 168 3.78 0.86 -16.90
C GLY A 168 3.66 -0.16 -18.04
N ASN A 169 4.69 -1.00 -18.27
CA ASN A 169 4.74 -1.99 -19.35
C ASN A 169 4.35 -1.46 -20.75
N GLU A 170 4.58 -0.17 -21.03
CA GLU A 170 4.25 0.56 -22.27
C GLU A 170 2.76 0.88 -22.49
N TYR A 171 1.85 0.47 -21.59
CA TYR A 171 0.40 0.63 -21.78
C TYR A 171 -0.28 1.42 -20.66
N ASP A 172 0.25 1.34 -19.44
CA ASP A 172 -0.38 1.92 -18.26
C ASP A 172 0.05 3.36 -18.01
N SER A 173 -0.74 4.06 -17.18
CA SER A 173 -0.56 5.46 -16.85
C SER A 173 -0.27 5.70 -15.37
N PHE A 174 0.55 6.71 -15.09
CA PHE A 174 0.85 7.19 -13.75
C PHE A 174 0.44 8.66 -13.61
N GLU A 175 -0.48 8.94 -12.69
CA GLU A 175 -1.03 10.28 -12.48
C GLU A 175 -0.81 10.69 -11.02
N VAL A 176 -0.23 11.88 -10.78
CA VAL A 176 0.04 12.42 -9.44
C VAL A 176 -0.38 13.87 -9.35
N THR A 177 -1.19 14.21 -8.35
CA THR A 177 -1.66 15.58 -8.12
C THR A 177 -1.51 16.01 -6.66
N LYS A 178 -0.97 17.21 -6.43
CA LYS A 178 -0.88 17.85 -5.10
C LYS A 178 -0.25 16.97 -4.02
N SER A 179 0.75 16.19 -4.40
CA SER A 179 1.40 15.23 -3.51
C SER A 179 2.78 15.70 -3.08
N TYR A 180 3.27 15.12 -2.00
CA TYR A 180 4.58 15.43 -1.45
C TYR A 180 5.45 14.16 -1.35
N PHE A 181 6.70 14.27 -1.79
CA PHE A 181 7.68 13.19 -1.77
C PHE A 181 8.97 13.69 -1.13
N ASP A 182 9.45 12.95 -0.14
CA ASP A 182 10.66 13.26 0.60
C ASP A 182 11.62 12.07 0.54
N GLY A 183 12.69 12.21 -0.24
CA GLY A 183 13.69 11.16 -0.41
C GLY A 183 14.59 10.93 0.81
N VAL A 184 14.48 11.74 1.86
CA VAL A 184 15.31 11.70 3.08
C VAL A 184 16.82 11.60 2.80
N TYR A 185 17.27 12.23 1.71
CA TYR A 185 18.62 12.17 1.13
C TYR A 185 19.15 10.77 0.84
N SER A 186 18.27 9.77 0.85
CA SER A 186 18.62 8.35 0.74
C SER A 186 17.95 7.66 -0.44
N ASN A 187 16.93 8.28 -1.04
CA ASN A 187 16.18 7.70 -2.14
C ASN A 187 15.85 8.70 -3.23
N ASN A 188 15.80 8.20 -4.47
CA ASN A 188 15.10 8.87 -5.55
C ASN A 188 13.61 8.94 -5.20
N CYS A 189 12.93 10.05 -5.48
CA CYS A 189 11.51 10.14 -5.13
C CYS A 189 10.66 9.19 -5.97
N LEU A 190 10.86 9.22 -7.30
CA LEU A 190 10.12 8.40 -8.26
C LEU A 190 11.07 7.82 -9.31
N SER A 191 10.87 6.56 -9.67
CA SER A 191 11.51 5.91 -10.81
C SER A 191 10.44 5.41 -11.79
N PHE A 192 10.70 5.54 -13.08
CA PHE A 192 9.74 5.23 -14.14
C PHE A 192 10.32 4.28 -15.17
N ILE A 193 9.59 3.20 -15.44
CA ILE A 193 9.90 2.23 -16.47
C ILE A 193 8.70 2.15 -17.42
N LYS A 194 8.91 2.52 -18.68
CA LYS A 194 7.96 2.27 -19.78
C LYS A 194 6.52 2.71 -19.48
N SER A 195 6.33 3.98 -19.09
CA SER A 195 5.00 4.56 -18.94
C SER A 195 4.44 4.97 -20.30
N ASN A 196 3.18 4.66 -20.59
CA ASN A 196 2.50 5.21 -21.77
C ASN A 196 2.17 6.69 -21.57
N PHE A 197 1.74 7.04 -20.35
CA PHE A 197 1.35 8.39 -19.98
C PHE A 197 1.71 8.67 -18.53
N THR A 198 2.42 9.77 -18.30
CA THR A 198 2.74 10.25 -16.96
C THR A 198 2.29 11.70 -16.83
N HIS A 199 1.49 12.00 -15.81
CA HIS A 199 1.06 13.35 -15.45
C HIS A 199 1.39 13.62 -14.00
N ILE A 200 2.16 14.67 -13.73
CA ILE A 200 2.51 15.10 -12.38
C ILE A 200 2.24 16.59 -12.29
N GLU A 201 1.36 16.99 -11.37
CA GLU A 201 0.89 18.37 -11.27
C GLU A 201 0.82 18.83 -9.81
N SER A 202 1.28 20.06 -9.56
CA SER A 202 1.21 20.71 -8.24
C SER A 202 1.82 19.90 -7.08
N SER A 203 2.78 19.03 -7.37
CA SER A 203 3.46 18.17 -6.38
C SER A 203 4.82 18.71 -5.99
N ILE A 204 5.26 18.38 -4.78
CA ILE A 204 6.55 18.77 -4.20
C ILE A 204 7.44 17.54 -4.08
N PHE A 205 8.68 17.67 -4.51
CA PHE A 205 9.73 16.66 -4.38
C PHE A 205 10.92 17.30 -3.69
N GLU A 206 11.36 16.75 -2.57
CA GLU A 206 12.51 17.26 -1.84
C GLU A 206 13.41 16.15 -1.30
N ARG A 207 14.66 16.52 -1.03
CA ARG A 207 15.66 15.64 -0.41
C ARG A 207 15.80 14.30 -1.15
N GLY A 208 15.61 14.29 -2.47
CA GLY A 208 15.91 13.15 -3.34
C GLY A 208 17.41 12.85 -3.41
N SER A 209 17.78 11.60 -3.65
CA SER A 209 19.18 11.18 -3.82
C SER A 209 19.29 9.95 -4.71
N SER A 210 20.14 10.02 -5.72
CA SER A 210 20.47 8.88 -6.58
C SER A 210 21.80 8.28 -6.14
N ILE A 211 21.72 7.10 -5.53
CA ILE A 211 22.89 6.41 -4.95
C ILE A 211 23.47 5.38 -5.94
N GLU A 212 22.67 4.85 -6.87
CA GLU A 212 23.15 3.93 -7.91
C GLU A 212 23.54 4.69 -9.18
N ASN A 213 24.86 4.75 -9.44
CA ASN A 213 25.48 5.21 -10.70
C ASN A 213 25.20 6.68 -11.11
N GLU A 214 25.80 7.63 -10.38
CA GLU A 214 26.29 8.96 -10.84
C GLU A 214 25.50 9.79 -11.89
N ASN A 215 24.19 9.61 -12.07
CA ASN A 215 23.42 10.44 -13.00
C ASN A 215 22.02 10.78 -12.44
N GLY A 216 21.98 11.88 -11.69
CA GLY A 216 20.78 12.71 -11.46
C GLY A 216 19.97 12.34 -10.22
N GLY A 217 19.82 13.29 -9.30
CA GLY A 217 18.88 13.26 -8.18
C GLY A 217 17.57 13.97 -8.48
#